data_AF-A0A072NRT3-F1
#
_entry.id   AF-A0A072NRT3-F1
#
_cell.length_a   1.000
_cell.length_b   1.000
_cell.length_c   1.000
_cell.angle_alpha   90.00
_cell.angle_beta   90.00
_cell.angle_gamma   90.00
#
_symmetry.space_group_name_H-M   'P 1'
#
loop_
_entity.id
_entity.type
_entity.pdbx_description
1 polymer ?
#
loop_
_entity_poly.entity_id
_entity_poly.type
_entity_poly.pdbx_seq_one_letter_code
_entity_poly.pdbx_strand_id
1 'polypeptide(L)'
;MYQINKLKGYGEVMDIYFVDKEGNVYSEKLQDNLSQGDNGRGYKIVSLKKKNERKWKKCYVHRLVASAFIPNENGLPEVNHKDENKSNNHVSNLEWVSRKENVNHGTGTQRQVFKRTEPIYVYDYLLRFVGEFRGMNQATTETLGYSETRGRDNRIKDYFFLRKPLTVEKIIDINKNSGYQTVVVEDTNTGEKKYFPNNRRAREFFDNKVNVTDAIKHNWLVRKKYRIYPLDYNELKDSPNLRE
;
A
#
# COMPACT_ATOMS: atom_id res chain seq x y z
N MET A 1 -40.42 11.27 -10.06
CA MET A 1 -40.40 10.56 -8.77
C MET A 1 -41.17 9.24 -8.90
N TYR A 2 -40.81 8.21 -8.12
CA TYR A 2 -41.46 6.89 -8.09
C TYR A 2 -41.98 6.62 -6.68
N GLN A 3 -43.22 6.14 -6.56
CA GLN A 3 -43.86 5.87 -5.27
C GLN A 3 -43.32 4.58 -4.64
N ILE A 4 -42.72 4.68 -3.45
CA ILE A 4 -41.89 3.59 -2.89
C ILE A 4 -42.71 2.33 -2.59
N ASN A 5 -43.96 2.45 -2.15
CA ASN A 5 -44.78 1.29 -1.83
C ASN A 5 -45.13 0.42 -3.06
N LYS A 6 -44.96 0.93 -4.28
CA LYS A 6 -45.10 0.19 -5.54
C LYS A 6 -43.85 -0.63 -5.90
N LEU A 7 -42.75 -0.49 -5.15
CA LEU A 7 -41.54 -1.30 -5.33
C LEU A 7 -41.73 -2.71 -4.74
N LYS A 8 -41.15 -3.71 -5.39
CA LYS A 8 -41.15 -5.10 -4.91
C LYS A 8 -40.53 -5.16 -3.51
N GLY A 9 -41.27 -5.70 -2.54
CA GLY A 9 -40.82 -5.80 -1.13
C GLY A 9 -41.06 -4.55 -0.27
N TYR A 10 -41.77 -3.54 -0.79
CA TYR A 10 -42.08 -2.30 -0.08
C TYR A 10 -43.59 -2.02 0.06
N GLY A 11 -44.48 -2.95 -0.32
CA GLY A 11 -45.94 -2.75 -0.26
C GLY A 11 -46.51 -2.42 1.13
N GLU A 12 -45.77 -2.80 2.19
CA GLU A 12 -46.07 -2.50 3.59
C GLU A 12 -45.76 -1.04 4.00
N VAL A 13 -45.00 -0.29 3.20
CA VAL A 13 -44.64 1.11 3.44
C VAL A 13 -45.81 2.02 3.08
N MET A 14 -46.00 3.12 3.81
CA MET A 14 -47.03 4.10 3.46
C MET A 14 -46.86 4.62 2.03
N ASP A 15 -47.96 4.96 1.40
CA ASP A 15 -48.06 5.49 0.03
C ASP A 15 -47.61 6.95 -0.13
N ILE A 16 -47.26 7.62 0.96
CA ILE A 16 -46.84 9.03 1.00
C ILE A 16 -45.35 9.26 0.65
N TYR A 17 -44.59 8.20 0.37
CA TYR A 17 -43.14 8.28 0.17
C TYR A 17 -42.74 8.03 -1.27
N PHE A 18 -41.83 8.86 -1.78
CA PHE A 18 -41.36 8.82 -3.16
C PHE A 18 -39.84 8.90 -3.23
N VAL A 19 -39.24 8.32 -4.26
CA VAL A 19 -37.80 8.42 -4.57
C VAL A 19 -37.61 9.03 -5.96
N ASP A 20 -36.56 9.83 -6.16
CA ASP A 20 -36.18 10.36 -7.48
C ASP A 20 -34.88 9.74 -8.01
N LYS A 21 -34.49 10.16 -9.22
CA LYS A 21 -33.27 9.67 -9.90
C LYS A 21 -31.98 10.24 -9.28
N GLU A 22 -32.06 11.34 -8.53
CA GLU A 22 -30.94 11.96 -7.84
C GLU A 22 -30.61 11.24 -6.52
N GLY A 23 -31.55 10.44 -6.02
CA GLY A 23 -31.45 9.75 -4.76
C GLY A 23 -32.03 10.53 -3.59
N ASN A 24 -32.93 11.48 -3.83
CA ASN A 24 -33.75 12.09 -2.78
C ASN A 24 -34.96 11.21 -2.45
N VAL A 25 -35.43 11.30 -1.21
CA VAL A 25 -36.63 10.59 -0.74
C VAL A 25 -37.61 11.60 -0.19
N TYR A 26 -38.69 11.83 -0.92
CA TYR A 26 -39.74 12.80 -0.59
C TYR A 26 -40.81 12.19 0.31
N SER A 27 -41.39 13.00 1.21
CA SER A 27 -42.51 12.63 2.08
C SER A 27 -43.63 13.65 1.94
N GLU A 28 -44.77 13.25 1.39
CA GLU A 28 -45.96 14.12 1.26
C GLU A 28 -46.41 14.67 2.62
N LYS A 29 -46.26 13.90 3.70
CA LYS A 29 -46.60 14.38 5.04
C LYS A 29 -45.76 15.61 5.47
N LEU A 30 -44.50 15.66 5.05
CA LEU A 30 -43.59 16.75 5.39
C LEU A 30 -43.60 17.85 4.32
N GLN A 31 -44.16 17.55 3.15
CA GLN A 31 -44.05 18.36 1.94
C GLN A 31 -42.59 18.65 1.55
N ASP A 32 -41.66 17.77 1.93
CA ASP A 32 -40.22 17.94 1.72
C ASP A 32 -39.49 16.59 1.68
N ASN A 33 -38.21 16.61 1.34
CA ASN A 33 -37.30 15.49 1.39
C ASN A 33 -36.98 15.07 2.82
N LEU A 34 -36.99 13.77 3.07
CA LEU A 34 -36.51 13.18 4.30
C LEU A 34 -35.00 13.36 4.42
N SER A 35 -34.56 13.73 5.63
CA SER A 35 -33.14 13.66 5.98
C SER A 35 -32.62 12.23 5.88
N GLN A 36 -31.46 12.09 5.23
CA GLN A 36 -30.82 10.79 5.01
C GLN A 36 -29.65 10.62 5.98
N GLY A 37 -29.72 9.58 6.81
CA GLY A 37 -28.64 9.21 7.71
C GLY A 37 -27.52 8.46 6.99
N ASP A 38 -26.33 8.43 7.59
CA ASP A 38 -25.28 7.48 7.24
C ASP A 38 -25.42 6.22 8.10
N ASN A 39 -25.18 5.04 7.54
CA ASN A 39 -25.24 3.78 8.27
C ASN A 39 -23.95 3.41 9.04
N GLY A 40 -22.97 4.32 9.11
CA GLY A 40 -21.63 4.09 9.64
C GLY A 40 -20.67 3.41 8.65
N ARG A 41 -21.12 3.14 7.42
CA ARG A 41 -20.33 2.49 6.36
C ARG A 41 -20.36 3.29 5.04
N GLY A 42 -20.83 4.53 5.08
CA GLY A 42 -20.93 5.44 3.92
C GLY A 42 -22.25 5.35 3.15
N TYR A 43 -23.14 4.41 3.48
CA TYR A 43 -24.40 4.26 2.76
C TYR A 43 -25.50 5.13 3.36
N LYS A 44 -26.15 5.90 2.49
CA LYS A 44 -27.33 6.69 2.86
C LYS A 44 -28.55 5.81 3.12
N ILE A 45 -29.24 6.13 4.21
CA ILE A 45 -30.41 5.39 4.71
C ILE A 45 -31.54 6.34 5.11
N VAL A 46 -32.77 5.85 4.97
CA VAL A 46 -34.00 6.49 5.45
C VAL A 46 -34.87 5.50 6.22
N SER A 47 -35.68 6.00 7.13
CA SER A 47 -36.64 5.19 7.89
C SER A 47 -38.06 5.52 7.45
N LEU A 48 -38.71 4.59 6.76
CA LEU A 48 -40.03 4.80 6.18
C LEU A 48 -41.11 4.17 7.07
N LYS A 49 -42.17 4.92 7.39
CA LYS A 49 -43.25 4.40 8.23
C LYS A 49 -44.03 3.29 7.50
N LYS A 50 -44.36 2.21 8.22
CA LYS A 50 -45.22 1.13 7.72
C LYS A 50 -46.70 1.48 7.85
N LYS A 51 -47.53 0.94 6.96
CA LYS A 51 -49.00 1.01 7.04
C LYS A 51 -49.48 0.31 8.31
N ASN A 52 -50.45 0.91 9.00
CA ASN A 52 -51.16 0.33 10.15
C ASN A 52 -50.29 -0.15 11.33
N GLU A 53 -49.01 0.26 11.39
CA GLU A 53 -48.07 -0.15 12.43
C GLU A 53 -47.36 1.07 13.04
N ARG A 54 -47.01 0.97 14.33
CA ARG A 54 -46.04 1.88 14.97
C ARG A 54 -44.61 1.40 14.73
N LYS A 55 -44.27 1.06 13.49
CA LYS A 55 -42.96 0.55 13.07
C LYS A 55 -42.46 1.25 11.82
N TRP A 56 -41.14 1.29 11.66
CA TRP A 56 -40.45 1.89 10.52
C TRP A 56 -39.60 0.84 9.83
N LYS A 57 -39.56 0.90 8.50
CA LYS A 57 -38.67 0.09 7.66
C LYS A 57 -37.43 0.92 7.34
N LYS A 58 -36.28 0.47 7.79
CA LYS A 58 -34.99 1.05 7.42
C LYS A 58 -34.64 0.65 5.99
N CYS A 59 -34.41 1.63 5.13
CA CYS A 59 -34.23 1.44 3.69
C CYS A 59 -32.91 2.10 3.24
N TYR A 60 -32.18 1.43 2.34
CA TYR A 60 -31.02 2.00 1.68
C TYR A 60 -31.45 2.83 0.47
N VAL A 61 -30.93 4.05 0.36
CA VAL A 61 -31.33 4.99 -0.67
C VAL A 61 -30.96 4.50 -2.06
N HIS A 62 -29.71 4.05 -2.27
CA HIS A 62 -29.29 3.45 -3.55
C HIS A 62 -30.17 2.28 -4.00
N ARG A 63 -30.67 1.44 -3.08
CA ARG A 63 -31.56 0.33 -3.44
C ARG A 63 -32.95 0.81 -3.85
N LEU A 64 -33.46 1.87 -3.22
CA LEU A 64 -34.73 2.49 -3.61
C LEU A 64 -34.62 3.07 -5.03
N VAL A 65 -33.54 3.82 -5.32
CA VAL A 65 -33.28 4.39 -6.65
C VAL A 65 -33.15 3.28 -7.69
N ALA A 66 -32.26 2.30 -7.46
CA ALA A 66 -32.03 1.22 -8.41
C ALA A 66 -33.31 0.39 -8.67
N SER A 67 -34.09 0.09 -7.64
CA SER A 67 -35.35 -0.66 -7.79
C SER A 67 -36.43 0.13 -8.54
N ALA A 68 -36.39 1.46 -8.50
CA ALA A 68 -37.36 2.32 -9.17
C ALA A 68 -37.01 2.61 -10.63
N PHE A 69 -35.72 2.73 -10.96
CA PHE A 69 -35.29 3.30 -12.24
C PHE A 69 -34.35 2.42 -13.06
N ILE A 70 -33.90 1.28 -12.53
CA ILE A 70 -32.97 0.38 -13.22
C ILE A 70 -33.61 -1.01 -13.30
N PRO A 71 -34.01 -1.46 -14.51
CA PRO A 71 -34.47 -2.84 -14.71
C PRO A 71 -33.46 -3.85 -14.20
N ASN A 72 -33.94 -4.89 -13.54
CA ASN A 72 -33.12 -5.99 -13.02
C ASN A 72 -33.54 -7.32 -13.68
N GLU A 73 -33.33 -7.42 -14.99
CA GLU A 73 -33.76 -8.55 -15.82
C GLU A 73 -33.13 -9.87 -15.36
N ASN A 74 -31.88 -9.81 -14.89
CA ASN A 74 -31.11 -10.96 -14.42
C ASN A 74 -31.35 -11.31 -12.94
N GLY A 75 -32.23 -10.59 -12.24
CA GLY A 75 -32.53 -10.85 -10.82
C GLY A 75 -31.32 -10.75 -9.89
N LEU A 76 -30.36 -9.88 -10.22
CA LEU A 76 -29.10 -9.73 -9.48
C LEU A 76 -29.37 -9.15 -8.07
N PRO A 77 -28.66 -9.64 -7.04
CA PRO A 77 -29.02 -9.36 -5.65
C PRO A 77 -28.52 -8.02 -5.11
N GLU A 78 -27.44 -7.47 -5.67
CA GLU A 78 -26.69 -6.34 -5.11
C GLU A 78 -26.69 -5.15 -6.07
N VAL A 79 -26.59 -3.94 -5.50
CA VAL A 79 -26.46 -2.69 -6.24
C VAL A 79 -25.06 -2.14 -5.99
N ASN A 80 -24.31 -1.90 -7.05
CA ASN A 80 -22.97 -1.32 -7.03
C ASN A 80 -23.01 0.19 -7.28
N HIS A 81 -22.04 0.91 -6.74
CA HIS A 81 -21.75 2.30 -7.03
C HIS A 81 -20.51 2.35 -7.94
N LYS A 82 -20.68 2.77 -9.19
CA LYS A 82 -19.63 2.73 -10.23
C LYS A 82 -18.40 3.56 -9.85
N ASP A 83 -18.60 4.69 -9.19
CA ASP A 83 -17.54 5.59 -8.70
C ASP A 83 -16.96 5.21 -7.33
N GLU A 84 -17.39 4.09 -6.72
CA GLU A 84 -17.08 3.66 -5.35
C GLU A 84 -17.50 4.63 -4.23
N ASN A 85 -18.20 5.72 -4.56
CA ASN A 85 -18.74 6.67 -3.61
C ASN A 85 -20.18 6.29 -3.22
N LYS A 86 -20.31 5.63 -2.08
CA LYS A 86 -21.57 5.13 -1.52
C LYS A 86 -22.61 6.22 -1.19
N SER A 87 -22.20 7.49 -1.17
CA SER A 87 -23.09 8.63 -0.98
C SER A 87 -23.67 9.17 -2.29
N ASN A 88 -23.06 8.86 -3.44
CA ASN A 88 -23.55 9.25 -4.75
C ASN A 88 -24.62 8.28 -5.24
N ASN A 89 -25.88 8.54 -4.87
CA ASN A 89 -27.00 7.66 -5.19
C ASN A 89 -27.71 8.02 -6.51
N HIS A 90 -27.10 8.84 -7.36
CA HIS A 90 -27.67 9.18 -8.66
C HIS A 90 -27.82 7.92 -9.53
N VAL A 91 -28.95 7.78 -10.23
CA VAL A 91 -29.31 6.58 -10.98
C VAL A 91 -28.22 6.14 -11.98
N SER A 92 -27.53 7.08 -12.64
CA SER A 92 -26.47 6.74 -13.60
C SER A 92 -25.23 6.10 -12.95
N ASN A 93 -25.01 6.37 -11.66
CA ASN A 93 -23.90 5.84 -10.87
C ASN A 93 -24.20 4.45 -10.28
N LEU A 94 -25.44 3.96 -10.42
CA LEU A 94 -25.86 2.69 -9.87
C LEU A 94 -26.00 1.62 -10.96
N GLU A 95 -25.77 0.37 -10.58
CA GLU A 95 -26.00 -0.79 -11.42
C GLU A 95 -26.28 -2.03 -10.56
N TRP A 96 -27.03 -2.99 -11.11
CA TRP A 96 -27.24 -4.28 -10.47
C TRP A 96 -26.07 -5.21 -10.79
N VAL A 97 -25.51 -5.86 -9.77
CA VAL A 97 -24.36 -6.75 -9.90
C VAL A 97 -24.57 -8.03 -9.09
N SER A 98 -23.87 -9.09 -9.47
CA SER A 98 -23.69 -10.25 -8.60
C SER A 98 -22.78 -9.88 -7.42
N ARG A 99 -22.88 -10.66 -6.35
CA ARG A 99 -22.00 -10.51 -5.19
C ARG A 99 -20.51 -10.66 -5.55
N LYS A 100 -20.19 -11.55 -6.49
CA LYS A 100 -18.81 -11.78 -6.93
C LYS A 100 -18.27 -10.56 -7.66
N GLU A 101 -19.06 -9.94 -8.52
CA GLU A 101 -18.69 -8.70 -9.20
C GLU A 101 -18.51 -7.57 -8.21
N ASN A 102 -19.47 -7.36 -7.30
CA ASN A 102 -19.41 -6.28 -6.30
C ASN A 102 -18.15 -6.36 -5.42
N VAL A 103 -17.77 -7.56 -4.98
CA VAL A 103 -16.57 -7.76 -4.15
C VAL A 103 -15.28 -7.45 -4.91
N ASN A 104 -15.25 -7.75 -6.21
CA ASN A 104 -14.08 -7.54 -7.05
C ASN A 104 -14.07 -6.16 -7.74
N HIS A 105 -15.16 -5.39 -7.65
CA HIS A 105 -15.29 -4.12 -8.31
C HIS A 105 -14.37 -3.06 -7.67
N GLY A 106 -13.74 -2.27 -8.53
CA GLY A 106 -12.94 -1.12 -8.12
C GLY A 106 -11.70 -1.48 -7.31
N THR A 107 -11.37 -0.64 -6.33
CA THR A 107 -10.15 -0.74 -5.51
C THR A 107 -10.33 -1.61 -4.26
N GLY A 108 -11.48 -2.26 -4.07
CA GLY A 108 -11.81 -3.03 -2.86
C GLY A 108 -10.75 -4.08 -2.51
N THR A 109 -10.35 -4.88 -3.50
CA THR A 109 -9.30 -5.91 -3.35
C THR A 109 -7.95 -5.30 -2.98
N GLN A 110 -7.54 -4.22 -3.67
CA GLN A 110 -6.28 -3.53 -3.35
C GLN A 110 -6.33 -2.97 -1.93
N ARG A 111 -7.38 -2.24 -1.55
CA ARG A 111 -7.55 -1.71 -0.19
C ARG A 111 -7.49 -2.81 0.88
N GLN A 112 -8.01 -4.02 0.60
CA GLN A 112 -7.88 -5.15 1.51
C GLN A 112 -6.45 -5.68 1.61
N VAL A 113 -5.72 -5.76 0.49
CA VAL A 113 -4.29 -6.13 0.49
C VAL A 113 -3.51 -5.14 1.35
N PHE A 114 -3.65 -3.84 1.10
CA PHE A 114 -2.94 -2.79 1.84
C PHE A 114 -3.23 -2.82 3.36
N LYS A 115 -4.42 -3.25 3.78
CA LYS A 115 -4.75 -3.43 5.21
C LYS A 115 -4.11 -4.67 5.83
N ARG A 116 -3.82 -5.70 5.02
CA ARG A 116 -3.34 -7.01 5.47
C ARG A 116 -1.83 -7.19 5.32
N THR A 117 -1.20 -6.42 4.44
CA THR A 117 0.22 -6.55 4.13
C THR A 117 0.98 -5.31 4.55
N GLU A 118 2.09 -5.51 5.25
CA GLU A 118 3.07 -4.45 5.51
C GLU A 118 3.89 -4.16 4.24
N PRO A 119 4.33 -2.92 4.03
CA PRO A 119 5.31 -2.61 2.98
C PRO A 119 6.63 -3.33 3.27
N ILE A 120 7.26 -3.84 2.21
CA ILE A 120 8.59 -4.43 2.25
C ILE A 120 9.48 -3.65 1.31
N TYR A 121 10.56 -3.10 1.85
CA TYR A 121 11.59 -2.37 1.12
C TYR A 121 12.68 -3.36 0.72
N VAL A 122 12.92 -3.47 -0.58
CA VAL A 122 13.92 -4.41 -1.11
C VAL A 122 15.15 -3.65 -1.56
N TYR A 123 16.30 -4.16 -1.15
CA TYR A 123 17.62 -3.71 -1.57
C TYR A 123 18.37 -4.90 -2.12
N ASP A 124 19.27 -4.68 -3.07
CA ASP A 124 20.18 -5.75 -3.49
C ASP A 124 21.29 -5.98 -2.46
N TYR A 125 22.20 -6.92 -2.75
CA TYR A 125 23.29 -7.27 -1.84
C TYR A 125 24.32 -6.15 -1.65
N LEU A 126 24.33 -5.14 -2.52
CA LEU A 126 25.12 -3.91 -2.40
C LEU A 126 24.33 -2.79 -1.71
N LEU A 127 23.15 -3.11 -1.17
CA LEU A 127 22.25 -2.19 -0.47
C LEU A 127 21.69 -1.08 -1.37
N ARG A 128 21.67 -1.29 -2.69
CA ARG A 128 21.00 -0.39 -3.64
C ARG A 128 19.51 -0.65 -3.60
N PHE A 129 18.71 0.41 -3.53
CA PHE A 129 17.25 0.28 -3.47
C PHE A 129 16.70 -0.30 -4.77
N VAL A 130 15.87 -1.34 -4.65
CA VAL A 130 15.21 -2.03 -5.75
C VAL A 130 13.75 -1.61 -5.87
N GLY A 131 13.04 -1.52 -4.74
CA GLY A 131 11.64 -1.10 -4.72
C GLY A 131 10.92 -1.33 -3.40
N GLU A 132 9.70 -0.79 -3.30
CA GLU A 132 8.75 -1.05 -2.23
C GLU A 132 7.63 -1.96 -2.75
N PHE A 133 7.34 -3.03 -2.01
CA PHE A 133 6.33 -4.03 -2.39
C PHE A 133 5.31 -4.22 -1.26
N ARG A 134 4.09 -4.62 -1.61
CA ARG A 134 3.00 -4.91 -0.65
C ARG A 134 3.11 -6.35 -0.15
N GLY A 135 3.97 -6.53 0.85
CA GLY A 135 4.17 -7.80 1.54
C GLY A 135 5.26 -8.68 0.94
N MET A 136 5.71 -9.63 1.75
CA MET A 136 6.87 -10.47 1.46
C MET A 136 6.70 -11.36 0.22
N ASN A 137 5.51 -11.90 0.00
CA ASN A 137 5.22 -12.76 -1.16
C ASN A 137 5.39 -12.01 -2.47
N GLN A 138 4.86 -10.78 -2.55
CA GLN A 138 5.02 -9.96 -3.74
C GLN A 138 6.49 -9.63 -3.96
N ALA A 139 7.16 -9.13 -2.91
CA ALA A 139 8.57 -8.75 -2.96
C ALA A 139 9.45 -9.90 -3.48
N THR A 140 9.29 -11.10 -2.92
CA THR A 140 10.11 -12.27 -3.29
C THR A 140 9.74 -12.83 -4.65
N THR A 141 8.46 -12.87 -5.02
CA THR A 141 8.06 -13.35 -6.35
C THR A 141 8.62 -12.46 -7.45
N GLU A 142 8.56 -11.13 -7.29
CA GLU A 142 9.03 -10.18 -8.31
C GLU A 142 10.56 -10.11 -8.39
N THR A 143 11.28 -10.34 -7.30
CA THR A 143 12.75 -10.25 -7.28
C THR A 143 13.48 -11.57 -7.41
N LEU A 144 12.92 -12.66 -6.86
CA LEU A 144 13.53 -13.99 -6.84
C LEU A 144 12.89 -14.96 -7.84
N GLY A 145 11.71 -14.63 -8.38
CA GLY A 145 10.91 -15.50 -9.26
C GLY A 145 10.07 -16.56 -8.52
N TYR A 146 10.04 -16.53 -7.18
CA TYR A 146 9.23 -17.44 -6.36
C TYR A 146 8.93 -16.81 -4.99
N SER A 147 7.89 -17.32 -4.33
CA SER A 147 7.47 -16.87 -3.00
C SER A 147 8.37 -17.44 -1.90
N GLU A 148 8.89 -16.56 -1.04
CA GLU A 148 9.55 -16.91 0.23
C GLU A 148 9.07 -15.93 1.33
N THR A 149 8.64 -16.47 2.47
CA THR A 149 8.08 -15.66 3.57
C THR A 149 8.97 -15.61 4.80
N ARG A 150 9.98 -16.49 4.86
CA ARG A 150 11.01 -16.57 5.89
C ARG A 150 12.16 -15.63 5.50
N GLY A 151 12.95 -15.19 6.48
CA GLY A 151 14.09 -14.29 6.21
C GLY A 151 13.72 -12.80 6.12
N ARG A 152 12.57 -12.39 6.67
CA ARG A 152 12.26 -10.98 6.91
C ARG A 152 13.35 -10.29 7.73
N ASP A 153 13.69 -9.06 7.37
CA ASP A 153 14.78 -8.23 7.90
C ASP A 153 16.19 -8.83 7.76
N ASN A 154 16.32 -9.86 6.91
CA ASN A 154 17.55 -10.57 6.58
C ASN A 154 17.79 -10.61 5.07
N ARG A 155 18.98 -11.08 4.69
CA ARG A 155 19.35 -11.36 3.31
C ARG A 155 18.76 -12.70 2.86
N ILE A 156 18.18 -12.74 1.66
CA ILE A 156 17.78 -13.95 0.96
C ILE A 156 18.38 -13.88 -0.44
N LYS A 157 19.24 -14.84 -0.78
CA LYS A 157 20.05 -14.81 -2.02
C LYS A 157 20.78 -13.48 -2.15
N ASP A 158 20.45 -12.66 -3.14
CA ASP A 158 21.13 -11.40 -3.44
C ASP A 158 20.34 -10.16 -3.06
N TYR A 159 19.34 -10.30 -2.18
CA TYR A 159 18.47 -9.21 -1.77
C TYR A 159 18.25 -9.18 -0.25
N PHE A 160 18.07 -7.98 0.28
CA PHE A 160 17.60 -7.71 1.63
C PHE A 160 16.14 -7.27 1.59
N PHE A 161 15.31 -7.87 2.44
CA PHE A 161 13.87 -7.58 2.52
C PHE A 161 13.55 -6.98 3.88
N LEU A 162 13.36 -5.67 3.94
CA LEU A 162 13.26 -4.92 5.19
C LEU A 162 11.84 -4.39 5.41
N ARG A 163 11.36 -4.40 6.66
CA ARG A 163 10.06 -3.80 7.03
C ARG A 163 10.07 -2.27 7.12
N LYS A 164 11.26 -1.69 7.15
CA LYS A 164 11.48 -0.24 7.20
C LYS A 164 12.49 0.15 6.11
N PRO A 165 12.47 1.41 5.65
CA PRO A 165 13.54 1.93 4.83
C PRO A 165 14.91 1.68 5.47
N LEU A 166 15.92 1.47 4.65
CA LEU A 166 17.28 1.22 5.11
C LEU A 166 17.80 2.46 5.86
N THR A 167 18.36 2.24 7.05
CA THR A 167 18.99 3.28 7.85
C THR A 167 20.49 3.03 7.96
N VAL A 168 21.26 4.05 8.31
CA VAL A 168 22.70 3.94 8.54
C VAL A 168 23.00 2.87 9.59
N GLU A 169 22.24 2.82 10.68
CA GLU A 169 22.43 1.83 11.74
C GLU A 169 22.25 0.42 11.19
N LYS A 170 21.22 0.21 10.36
CA LYS A 170 20.98 -1.10 9.73
C LYS A 170 22.08 -1.47 8.74
N ILE A 171 22.62 -0.51 7.99
CA ILE A 171 23.78 -0.73 7.09
C ILE A 171 24.99 -1.17 7.90
N ILE A 172 25.29 -0.46 8.99
CA ILE A 172 26.40 -0.79 9.90
C ILE A 172 26.21 -2.21 10.46
N ASP A 173 25.01 -2.54 10.92
CA ASP A 173 24.70 -3.87 11.46
C ASP A 173 24.82 -4.99 10.41
N ILE A 174 24.34 -4.74 9.18
CA ILE A 174 24.49 -5.69 8.07
C ILE A 174 25.97 -5.92 7.79
N ASN A 175 26.75 -4.85 7.65
CA ASN A 175 28.16 -4.94 7.33
C ASN A 175 28.97 -5.64 8.43
N LYS A 176 28.73 -5.31 9.71
CA LYS A 176 29.36 -5.97 10.87
C LYS A 176 29.11 -7.48 10.88
N ASN A 177 27.88 -7.91 10.58
CA ASN A 177 27.50 -9.33 10.61
C ASN A 177 27.89 -10.09 9.34
N SER A 178 28.24 -9.40 8.26
CA SER A 178 28.55 -10.02 6.97
C SER A 178 29.95 -10.67 6.90
N GLY A 179 30.81 -10.42 7.89
CA GLY A 179 32.23 -10.78 7.85
C GLY A 179 33.05 -9.99 6.82
N TYR A 180 32.42 -9.09 6.06
CA TYR A 180 33.10 -8.18 5.15
C TYR A 180 33.61 -6.95 5.91
N GLN A 181 34.92 -6.72 5.81
CA GLN A 181 35.54 -5.49 6.28
C GLN A 181 35.51 -4.46 5.14
N THR A 182 34.68 -3.42 5.30
CA THR A 182 34.68 -2.29 4.36
C THR A 182 36.06 -1.64 4.40
N VAL A 183 36.64 -1.42 3.23
CA VAL A 183 37.96 -0.81 3.05
C VAL A 183 37.77 0.61 2.55
N VAL A 184 38.42 1.55 3.22
CA VAL A 184 38.50 2.94 2.79
C VAL A 184 39.80 3.15 2.05
N VAL A 185 39.72 3.74 0.87
CA VAL A 185 40.85 4.28 0.12
C VAL A 185 40.73 5.79 0.13
N GLU A 186 41.62 6.45 0.87
CA GLU A 186 41.65 7.90 1.02
C GLU A 186 42.81 8.49 0.22
N ASP A 187 42.53 9.44 -0.65
CA ASP A 187 43.57 10.24 -1.29
C ASP A 187 44.08 11.28 -0.30
N THR A 188 45.30 11.11 0.20
CA THR A 188 45.86 11.96 1.26
C THR A 188 46.13 13.39 0.84
N ASN A 189 46.12 13.68 -0.47
CA ASN A 189 46.34 15.02 -0.98
C ASN A 189 45.04 15.84 -1.02
N THR A 190 43.90 15.18 -1.26
CA THR A 190 42.59 15.84 -1.42
C THR A 190 41.63 15.58 -0.26
N GLY A 191 41.86 14.52 0.51
CA GLY A 191 40.94 14.02 1.53
C GLY A 191 39.75 13.22 0.95
N GLU A 192 39.69 13.00 -0.36
CA GLU A 192 38.62 12.22 -1.00
C GLU A 192 38.68 10.75 -0.54
N LYS A 193 37.53 10.20 -0.11
CA LYS A 193 37.40 8.82 0.38
C LYS A 193 36.56 7.99 -0.57
N LYS A 194 37.04 6.78 -0.89
CA LYS A 194 36.31 5.76 -1.63
C LYS A 194 36.13 4.53 -0.75
N TYR A 195 34.91 3.98 -0.76
CA TYR A 195 34.51 2.87 0.09
C TYR A 195 34.33 1.62 -0.76
N PHE A 196 34.94 0.52 -0.32
CA PHE A 196 34.86 -0.76 -1.01
C PHE A 196 34.37 -1.83 -0.04
N PRO A 197 33.44 -2.72 -0.45
CA PRO A 197 32.85 -3.68 0.47
C PRO A 197 33.85 -4.72 0.98
N ASN A 198 35.00 -4.91 0.32
CA ASN A 198 36.06 -5.82 0.75
C ASN A 198 37.38 -5.54 0.03
N ASN A 199 38.47 -6.19 0.50
CA ASN A 199 39.81 -6.08 -0.09
C ASN A 199 39.83 -6.43 -1.59
N ARG A 200 38.98 -7.36 -2.07
CA ARG A 200 38.93 -7.72 -3.49
C ARG A 200 38.46 -6.55 -4.35
N ARG A 201 37.37 -5.88 -3.98
CA ARG A 201 36.86 -4.72 -4.71
C ARG A 201 37.82 -3.53 -4.62
N ALA A 202 38.47 -3.33 -3.48
CA ALA A 202 39.51 -2.30 -3.36
C ALA A 202 40.71 -2.58 -4.29
N ARG A 203 41.08 -3.85 -4.50
CA ARG A 203 42.15 -4.22 -5.46
C ARG A 203 41.77 -3.91 -6.90
N GLU A 204 40.50 -4.08 -7.29
CA GLU A 204 40.00 -3.76 -8.63
C GLU A 204 40.24 -2.28 -8.97
N PHE A 205 40.07 -1.36 -8.00
CA PHE A 205 40.40 0.06 -8.16
C PHE A 205 41.89 0.33 -8.48
N PHE A 206 42.78 -0.57 -8.08
CA PHE A 206 44.21 -0.48 -8.35
C PHE A 206 44.66 -1.39 -9.50
N ASP A 207 43.76 -1.76 -10.41
CA ASP A 207 44.02 -2.66 -11.54
C ASP A 207 44.52 -4.04 -11.10
N ASN A 208 44.18 -4.48 -9.89
CA ASN A 208 44.70 -5.68 -9.22
C ASN A 208 46.23 -5.68 -9.01
N LYS A 209 46.90 -4.54 -9.10
CA LYS A 209 48.38 -4.41 -8.96
C LYS A 209 48.86 -4.10 -7.54
N VAL A 210 47.96 -4.09 -6.56
CA VAL A 210 48.26 -3.69 -5.17
C VAL A 210 47.83 -4.79 -4.22
N ASN A 211 48.68 -5.14 -3.25
CA ASN A 211 48.28 -5.96 -2.13
C ASN A 211 47.62 -5.10 -1.05
N VAL A 212 46.28 -5.00 -1.10
CA VAL A 212 45.48 -4.21 -0.16
C VAL A 212 45.65 -4.70 1.28
N THR A 213 45.74 -6.01 1.50
CA THR A 213 45.90 -6.57 2.86
C THR A 213 47.21 -6.13 3.50
N ASP A 214 48.32 -6.19 2.75
CA ASP A 214 49.62 -5.75 3.25
C ASP A 214 49.67 -4.23 3.46
N ALA A 215 49.06 -3.47 2.53
CA ALA A 215 48.98 -2.02 2.65
C ALA A 215 48.26 -1.59 3.93
N ILE A 216 47.15 -2.26 4.28
CA ILE A 216 46.43 -2.05 5.54
C ILE A 216 47.30 -2.45 6.73
N LYS A 217 47.90 -3.64 6.71
CA LYS A 217 48.70 -4.19 7.83
C LYS A 217 49.88 -3.30 8.19
N HIS A 218 50.55 -2.74 7.19
CA HIS A 218 51.74 -1.92 7.37
C HIS A 218 51.46 -0.42 7.31
N ASN A 219 50.20 -0.02 7.12
CA ASN A 219 49.77 1.38 6.99
C ASN A 219 50.59 2.17 5.97
N TRP A 220 50.85 1.57 4.80
CA TRP A 220 51.67 2.17 3.74
C TRP A 220 50.83 3.03 2.78
N LEU A 221 51.45 4.08 2.26
CA LEU A 221 50.88 4.85 1.15
C LEU A 221 51.03 4.08 -0.16
N VAL A 222 49.90 3.69 -0.75
CA VAL A 222 49.84 3.07 -2.07
C VAL A 222 49.94 4.15 -3.13
N ARG A 223 50.79 3.91 -4.16
CA ARG A 223 51.08 4.87 -5.24
C ARG A 223 51.47 6.27 -4.71
N LYS A 224 52.09 6.33 -3.53
CA LYS A 224 52.55 7.55 -2.82
C LYS A 224 51.44 8.55 -2.42
N LYS A 225 50.17 8.18 -2.52
CA LYS A 225 49.06 9.11 -2.18
C LYS A 225 47.82 8.47 -1.56
N TYR A 226 47.67 7.15 -1.63
CA TYR A 226 46.48 6.51 -1.11
C TYR A 226 46.77 5.84 0.23
N ARG A 227 46.06 6.28 1.28
CA ARG A 227 46.00 5.57 2.56
C ARG A 227 44.86 4.56 2.49
N ILE A 228 45.14 3.31 2.86
CA ILE A 228 44.15 2.23 2.83
C ILE A 228 43.98 1.68 4.22
N TYR A 229 42.75 1.69 4.73
CA TYR A 229 42.45 1.28 6.10
C TYR A 229 41.04 0.68 6.19
N PRO A 230 40.78 -0.19 7.17
CA PRO A 230 39.45 -0.68 7.42
C PRO A 230 38.57 0.45 7.95
N LEU A 231 37.33 0.50 7.48
CA LEU A 231 36.35 1.47 7.96
C LEU A 231 36.04 1.24 9.44
N ASP A 232 36.24 2.27 10.28
CA ASP A 232 35.71 2.27 11.64
C ASP A 232 34.24 2.70 11.61
N TYR A 233 33.35 1.73 11.79
CA TYR A 233 31.91 1.99 11.81
C TYR A 233 31.45 2.82 13.02
N ASN A 234 32.27 2.98 14.07
CA ASN A 234 31.93 3.85 15.20
C ASN A 234 32.07 5.33 14.82
N GLU A 235 33.06 5.68 13.98
CA GLU A 235 33.24 7.05 13.47
C GLU A 235 32.11 7.50 12.54
N LEU A 236 31.35 6.56 11.99
CA LEU A 236 30.25 6.86 11.09
C LEU A 236 29.00 7.34 11.83
N LYS A 237 28.70 6.84 13.03
CA LYS A 237 27.42 7.14 13.72
C LYS A 237 27.16 8.64 13.90
N ASP A 238 28.21 9.43 13.99
CA ASP A 238 28.16 10.88 14.22
C ASP A 238 28.48 11.72 12.96
N SER A 239 28.64 11.09 11.79
CA SER A 239 29.06 11.76 10.56
C SER A 239 27.87 12.30 9.75
N PRO A 240 27.77 13.62 9.49
CA PRO A 240 26.67 14.21 8.73
C PRO A 240 26.64 13.84 7.24
N ASN A 241 27.71 13.25 6.71
CA ASN A 241 27.92 12.97 5.27
C ASN A 241 27.53 11.56 4.83
N LEU A 242 26.85 10.78 5.66
CA LEU A 242 26.50 9.37 5.44
C LEU A 242 25.39 9.09 4.40
N ARG A 243 25.00 10.09 3.60
CA ARG A 243 23.83 10.01 2.70
C ARG A 243 24.15 9.67 1.25
N GLU A 244 25.42 9.52 0.89
CA GLU A 244 25.90 9.17 -0.46
C GLU A 244 26.58 7.79 -0.45
#